data_AF-A0A357D210-F1
#
_entry.id   AF-A0A357D210-F1
#
_cell.length_a   1.000
_cell.length_b   1.000
_cell.length_c   1.000
_cell.angle_alpha   90.00
_cell.angle_beta   90.00
_cell.angle_gamma   90.00
#
_symmetry.space_group_name_H-M   'P 1'
#
loop_
_entity.id
_entity.type
_entity.pdbx_description
1 polymer ?
#
loop_
_entity_poly.entity_id
_entity_poly.type
_entity_poly.pdbx_seq_one_letter_code
_entity_poly.pdbx_strand_id
1 'polypeptide(L)' 'GGTGRLKGGRANAMGDHRIAMSIAVAAVICDAPVIIENAEAVNKSYPDFYTDYIKLGAIIEQKGLI' A
#
# COMPACT_ATOMS: atom_id res chain seq x y z
N GLY A 1 25.22 0.49 -1.79
CA GLY A 1 24.47 1.56 -2.48
C GLY A 1 23.31 0.93 -3.21
N GLY A 2 22.08 1.40 -2.97
CA GLY A 2 20.86 0.84 -3.56
C GLY A 2 20.52 1.51 -4.90
N THR A 3 20.00 0.73 -5.84
CA THR A 3 19.66 1.09 -7.23
C THR A 3 18.45 2.04 -7.36
N GLY A 4 18.07 2.75 -6.31
CA GLY A 4 16.94 3.70 -6.28
C GLY A 4 15.55 3.09 -6.37
N ARG A 5 15.41 1.82 -6.78
CA ARG A 5 14.14 1.12 -6.98
C ARG A 5 13.98 -0.04 -6.00
N LEU A 6 12.76 -0.22 -5.50
CA LEU A 6 12.41 -1.31 -4.60
C LEU A 6 11.91 -2.51 -5.43
N LYS A 7 12.13 -3.74 -4.99
CA LYS A 7 11.74 -4.93 -5.77
C LYS A 7 10.23 -5.25 -5.74
N GLY A 8 9.45 -4.62 -4.87
CA GLY A 8 8.12 -5.12 -4.51
C GLY A 8 8.18 -6.21 -3.43
N GLY A 9 7.05 -6.87 -3.17
CA GLY A 9 6.96 -7.96 -2.17
C GLY A 9 5.72 -7.88 -1.31
N ARG A 10 5.80 -8.45 -0.09
CA ARG A 10 4.68 -8.51 0.85
C ARG A 10 5.08 -7.89 2.18
N ALA A 11 4.24 -7.02 2.71
CA ALA A 11 4.46 -6.33 3.98
C ALA A 11 3.16 -6.26 4.78
N ASN A 12 3.26 -6.36 6.10
CA ASN A 12 2.12 -6.29 7.00
C ASN A 12 2.08 -4.91 7.67
N ALA A 13 0.93 -4.24 7.59
CA ALA A 13 0.72 -2.95 8.24
C ALA A 13 0.63 -3.02 9.77
N MET A 14 0.53 -4.22 10.34
CA MET A 14 0.46 -4.50 11.78
C MET A 14 -0.65 -3.71 12.49
N GLY A 15 -1.72 -3.36 11.77
CA GLY A 15 -2.85 -2.59 12.29
C GLY A 15 -2.62 -1.08 12.45
N ASP A 16 -1.47 -0.54 12.01
CA ASP A 16 -1.13 0.89 12.02
C ASP A 16 -1.39 1.52 10.64
N HIS A 17 -2.22 2.55 10.61
CA HIS A 17 -2.61 3.27 9.38
C HIS A 17 -1.42 3.95 8.70
N ARG A 18 -0.45 4.47 9.47
CA ARG A 18 0.74 5.13 8.93
C ARG A 18 1.65 4.14 8.24
N ILE A 19 1.78 2.93 8.78
CA ILE A 19 2.55 1.86 8.14
C ILE A 19 1.90 1.48 6.81
N ALA A 20 0.58 1.24 6.79
CA ALA A 20 -0.14 0.94 5.55
C ALA A 20 0.03 2.03 4.48
N MET A 21 -0.15 3.31 4.85
CA MET A 21 0.05 4.44 3.93
C MET A 21 1.51 4.54 3.45
N SER A 22 2.49 4.31 4.33
CA SER A 22 3.91 4.37 3.97
C SER A 22 4.27 3.25 2.98
N ILE A 23 3.74 2.04 3.18
CA ILE A 23 3.94 0.92 2.25
C ILE A 23 3.28 1.24 0.89
N ALA A 24 2.08 1.81 0.89
CA ALA A 24 1.41 2.22 -0.34
C ALA A 24 2.22 3.26 -1.12
N VAL A 25 2.76 4.28 -0.45
CA VAL A 25 3.64 5.27 -1.11
C VAL A 25 4.93 4.61 -1.63
N ALA A 26 5.54 3.71 -0.85
CA ALA A 26 6.73 2.97 -1.29
C ALA A 26 6.46 2.08 -2.51
N ALA A 27 5.25 1.54 -2.65
CA ALA A 27 4.85 0.71 -3.77
C ALA A 27 4.93 1.42 -5.13
N VAL A 28 4.80 2.74 -5.17
CA VAL A 28 4.84 3.56 -6.40
C VAL A 28 6.19 3.44 -7.12
N ILE A 29 7.28 3.20 -6.40
CA ILE A 29 8.64 3.08 -6.96
C ILE A 29 9.12 1.63 -7.05
N CYS A 30 8.23 0.66 -6.81
CA CYS A 30 8.56 -0.76 -6.86
C CYS A 30 8.54 -1.29 -8.30
N ASP A 31 9.49 -2.18 -8.64
CA ASP A 31 9.54 -2.87 -9.93
C ASP A 31 8.60 -4.08 -10.01
N ALA A 32 8.01 -4.49 -8.89
CA ALA A 32 6.99 -5.52 -8.83
C ALA A 32 5.87 -5.14 -7.85
N PRO A 33 4.71 -5.82 -7.91
CA PRO A 33 3.58 -5.54 -7.02
C PRO A 33 3.95 -5.61 -5.53
N VAL A 34 3.29 -4.77 -4.74
CA VAL A 34 3.37 -4.80 -3.27
C VAL A 34 2.04 -5.27 -2.70
N ILE A 35 2.09 -6.34 -1.91
CA ILE A 35 0.95 -6.86 -1.16
C ILE A 35 1.00 -6.27 0.25
N ILE A 36 -0.01 -5.48 0.60
CA ILE A 36 -0.16 -4.90 1.93
C ILE A 36 -1.17 -5.73 2.72
N GLU A 37 -0.73 -6.38 3.79
CA GLU A 37 -1.63 -7.07 4.73
C GLU A 37 -2.15 -6.11 5.78
N ASN A 38 -3.37 -6.34 6.26
CA ASN A 38 -4.06 -5.48 7.22
C ASN A 38 -4.18 -4.02 6.71
N ALA A 39 -4.34 -3.87 5.40
CA ALA A 39 -4.42 -2.60 4.67
C ALA A 39 -5.65 -1.76 5.08
N GLU A 40 -6.68 -2.38 5.63
CA GLU A 40 -7.87 -1.76 6.19
C GLU A 40 -7.60 -0.87 7.42
N ALA A 41 -6.41 -0.97 8.03
CA ALA A 41 -6.01 -0.11 9.14
C ALA A 41 -6.11 1.38 8.79
N VAL A 42 -5.93 1.73 7.51
CA VAL A 42 -6.05 3.11 7.01
C VAL A 42 -7.43 3.70 7.25
N ASN A 43 -8.48 2.87 7.25
CA ASN A 43 -9.87 3.32 7.43
C ASN A 43 -10.14 3.96 8.80
N LYS A 44 -9.25 3.73 9.79
CA LYS A 44 -9.35 4.38 11.11
C LYS A 44 -9.11 5.90 11.05
N SER A 45 -8.34 6.37 10.08
CA SER A 45 -7.91 7.78 10.00
C SER A 45 -8.22 8.43 8.66
N TYR A 46 -8.20 7.66 7.57
CA TYR A 46 -8.43 8.17 6.23
C TYR A 46 -9.18 7.12 5.38
N PRO A 47 -10.50 6.95 5.57
CA PRO A 47 -11.29 5.94 4.86
C PRO A 47 -11.25 6.09 3.33
N ASP A 48 -11.11 7.31 2.82
CA ASP A 48 -11.04 7.58 1.38
C ASP A 48 -9.62 7.47 0.79
N PHE A 49 -8.61 7.07 1.58
CA PHE A 49 -7.21 7.04 1.15
C PHE A 49 -7.01 6.25 -0.15
N TYR A 50 -7.54 5.03 -0.24
CA TYR A 50 -7.36 4.20 -1.44
C TYR A 50 -8.12 4.75 -2.65
N THR A 51 -9.25 5.42 -2.42
CA THR A 51 -10.00 6.13 -3.47
C THR A 51 -9.16 7.25 -4.05
N ASP A 52 -8.54 8.07 -3.19
CA ASP A 52 -7.68 9.16 -3.63
C ASP A 52 -6.37 8.65 -4.23
N TYR A 53 -5.83 7.56 -3.70
CA TYR A 53 -4.66 6.87 -4.24
C TYR A 53 -4.90 6.39 -5.69
N ILE A 54 -6.09 5.84 -5.99
CA ILE A 54 -6.50 5.52 -7.37
C ILE A 54 -6.62 6.78 -8.24
N LYS A 55 -7.22 7.87 -7.73
CA LYS A 55 -7.34 9.13 -8.49
C LYS A 55 -5.98 9.72 -8.88
N LEU A 56 -4.95 9.46 -8.07
CA LEU A 56 -3.56 9.84 -8.36
C LEU A 56 -2.86 8.91 -9.38
N GLY A 57 -3.56 7.89 -9.88
CA GLY A 57 -3.07 6.97 -10.92
C GLY A 57 -2.53 5.64 -10.39
N ALA A 58 -2.68 5.34 -9.10
CA ALA A 58 -2.27 4.04 -8.58
C ALA A 58 -3.23 2.93 -9.03
N ILE A 59 -2.65 1.76 -9.32
CA ILE A 59 -3.41 0.55 -9.63
C ILE A 59 -3.41 -0.32 -8.37
N ILE A 60 -4.61 -0.57 -7.83
CA ILE A 60 -4.78 -1.41 -6.65
C ILE A 60 -5.70 -2.59 -6.97
N GLU A 61 -5.39 -3.74 -6.38
CA GLU A 61 -6.26 -4.91 -6.39
C GLU A 61 -6.58 -5.27 -4.93
N GLN A 62 -7.87 -5.28 -4.59
CA GLN A 62 -8.31 -5.66 -3.25
C GLN A 62 -8.80 -7.12 -3.28
N LYS A 63 -8.03 -8.02 -2.67
CA LYS A 63 -8.49 -9.38 -2.41
C LYS A 63 -9.13 -9.43 -1.02
N GLY A 64 -10.46 -9.43 -0.99
CA GLY A 64 -11.21 -9.76 0.23
C GLY A 64 -11.04 -11.23 0.59
N LEU A 65 -10.91 -11.53 1.88
CA LEU A 65 -11.01 -12.89 2.39
C LEU A 65 -12.49 -13.29 2.32
N ILE A 66 -12.85 -14.14 1.35
CA ILE A 66 -14.12 -14.87 1.38
C ILE A 66 -14.08 -15.96 2.44
#